data_AF-X1JY13-F1
#
_entry.id   AF-X1JY13-F1
#
_cell.length_a   1.000
_cell.length_b   1.000
_cell.length_c   1.000
_cell.angle_alpha   90.00
_cell.angle_beta   90.00
_cell.angle_gamma   90.00
#
_symmetry.space_group_name_H-M   'P 1'
#
loop_
_entity.id
_entity.type
_entity.pdbx_description
1 polymer ?
#
loop_
_entity_poly.entity_id
_entity_poly.type
_entity_poly.pdbx_seq_one_letter_code
_entity_poly.pdbx_strand_id
1 'polypeptide(L)'
;MTPEEAQQIQQIMENEDLVRGKDGLQLYCMAEIPSNIFLADIFCDYFDGFSIGSNDLTQLIYGAGRDNQKLIPIAKQFNYITNSEAIRRAISHLIKTAHKR
;
A
#
# COMPACT_ATOMS: atom_id res chain seq x y z
N MET A 1 -5.34 5.00 2.86
CA MET A 1 -6.61 4.29 2.67
C MET A 1 -7.07 3.73 4.01
N THR A 2 -8.35 3.86 4.35
CA THR A 2 -8.96 3.16 5.49
C THR A 2 -9.76 1.93 5.02
N PRO A 3 -10.08 0.96 5.90
CA PRO A 3 -10.97 -0.14 5.55
C PRO A 3 -12.35 0.30 5.06
N GLU A 4 -12.88 1.40 5.61
CA GLU A 4 -14.16 1.97 5.18
C GLU A 4 -14.09 2.49 3.73
N GLU A 5 -12.99 3.16 3.36
CA GLU A 5 -12.74 3.57 1.97
C GLU A 5 -12.66 2.35 1.04
N ALA A 6 -12.01 1.26 1.47
CA ALA A 6 -11.95 0.02 0.67
C ALA A 6 -13.34 -0.60 0.46
N GLN A 7 -14.19 -0.62 1.49
CA GLN A 7 -15.57 -1.08 1.38
C GLN A 7 -16.37 -0.22 0.40
N GLN A 8 -16.26 1.11 0.49
CA GLN A 8 -16.95 2.03 -0.41
C GLN A 8 -16.51 1.84 -1.87
N ILE A 9 -15.21 1.64 -2.10
CA ILE A 9 -14.68 1.36 -3.44
C ILE A 9 -15.29 0.07 -4.00
N GLN A 10 -15.36 -1.01 -3.21
CA GLN A 10 -16.01 -2.24 -3.68
C GLN A 10 -17.49 -2.03 -4.02
N GLN A 11 -18.24 -1.29 -3.21
CA GLN A 11 -19.64 -0.99 -3.50
C GLN A 11 -19.80 -0.24 -4.83
N ILE A 12 -18.91 0.73 -5.10
CA ILE A 12 -18.89 1.44 -6.39
C ILE A 12 -18.58 0.46 -7.53
N MET A 13 -17.59 -0.41 -7.36
CA MET A 13 -17.24 -1.42 -8.37
C MET A 13 -18.40 -2.37 -8.65
N GLU A 14 -19.09 -2.85 -7.61
CA GLU A 14 -20.26 -3.73 -7.74
C GLU A 14 -21.41 -3.05 -8.47
N ASN A 15 -21.67 -1.76 -8.20
CA ASN A 15 -22.69 -0.98 -8.91
C ASN A 15 -22.38 -0.82 -10.41
N GLU A 16 -21.11 -0.91 -10.80
CA GLU A 16 -20.63 -0.87 -12.18
C GLU A 16 -20.37 -2.29 -12.75
N ASP A 17 -21.01 -3.32 -12.17
CA ASP A 17 -20.92 -4.73 -12.57
C ASP A 17 -19.54 -5.40 -12.41
N LEU A 18 -18.57 -4.73 -11.76
CA LEU A 18 -17.23 -5.22 -11.43
C LEU A 18 -17.20 -5.88 -10.06
N VAL A 19 -17.73 -7.11 -9.97
CA VAL A 19 -17.86 -7.85 -8.71
C VAL A 19 -16.64 -8.75 -8.47
N ARG A 20 -16.00 -8.64 -7.31
CA ARG A 20 -14.89 -9.54 -6.92
C ARG A 20 -15.33 -11.01 -7.02
N GLY A 21 -14.53 -11.84 -7.70
CA GLY A 21 -14.80 -13.25 -7.93
C GLY A 21 -15.73 -13.56 -9.11
N LYS A 22 -16.54 -12.60 -9.59
CA LYS A 22 -17.33 -12.77 -10.82
C LYS A 22 -16.39 -12.82 -12.03
N ASP A 23 -16.58 -13.81 -12.89
CA ASP A 23 -15.74 -14.03 -14.08
C ASP A 23 -14.23 -14.12 -13.77
N GLY A 24 -13.87 -14.51 -12.54
CA GLY A 24 -12.47 -14.60 -12.10
C GLY A 24 -11.81 -13.25 -11.80
N LEU A 25 -12.59 -12.16 -11.68
CA LEU A 25 -12.06 -10.85 -11.32
C LEU A 25 -11.42 -10.88 -9.93
N GLN A 26 -10.13 -10.54 -9.86
CA GLN A 26 -9.38 -10.38 -8.62
C GLN A 26 -9.14 -8.90 -8.34
N LEU A 27 -9.25 -8.51 -7.08
CA LEU A 27 -8.99 -7.14 -6.62
C LEU A 27 -7.65 -7.07 -5.89
N TYR A 28 -6.74 -6.24 -6.37
CA TYR A 28 -5.45 -6.00 -5.74
C TYR A 28 -5.37 -4.59 -5.20
N CYS A 29 -4.84 -4.44 -3.98
CA CYS A 29 -4.56 -3.14 -3.38
C CYS A 29 -3.12 -2.72 -3.66
N MET A 30 -2.89 -1.48 -4.09
CA MET A 30 -1.55 -0.92 -4.13
C MET A 30 -1.09 -0.58 -2.70
N ALA A 31 -0.17 -1.36 -2.16
CA ALA A 31 0.41 -1.18 -0.84
C ALA A 31 1.47 -0.07 -0.87
N GLU A 32 0.98 1.16 -0.91
CA GLU A 32 1.81 2.38 -0.96
C GLU A 32 1.59 3.32 0.22
N ILE A 33 0.43 3.25 0.87
CA ILE A 33 0.13 4.06 2.05
C ILE A 33 0.48 3.23 3.30
N PRO A 34 1.15 3.80 4.31
CA PRO A 34 1.52 3.06 5.53
C PRO A 34 0.34 2.34 6.21
N SER A 35 -0.88 2.87 6.12
CA SER A 35 -2.08 2.19 6.64
C SER A 35 -2.34 0.84 5.97
N ASN A 36 -2.09 0.70 4.66
CA ASN A 36 -2.23 -0.58 3.94
C ASN A 36 -1.22 -1.62 4.43
N ILE A 37 -0.04 -1.17 4.90
CA ILE A 37 0.99 -2.04 5.46
C ILE A 37 0.60 -2.53 6.85
N PHE A 38 0.21 -1.61 7.75
CA PHE A 38 -0.04 -1.93 9.15
C PHE A 38 -1.36 -2.64 9.41
N LEU A 39 -2.37 -2.43 8.54
CA LEU A 39 -3.69 -3.06 8.64
C LEU A 39 -3.89 -4.13 7.57
N ALA A 40 -2.79 -4.74 7.10
CA ALA A 40 -2.82 -5.68 5.99
C ALA A 40 -3.75 -6.89 6.26
N ASP A 41 -3.86 -7.33 7.51
CA ASP A 41 -4.77 -8.38 7.95
C ASP A 41 -6.25 -8.02 7.72
N ILE A 42 -6.62 -6.77 7.96
CA ILE A 42 -7.97 -6.24 7.69
C ILE A 42 -8.17 -6.04 6.19
N PHE A 43 -7.18 -5.49 5.49
CA PHE A 43 -7.29 -5.26 4.05
C PHE A 43 -7.41 -6.57 3.24
N CYS A 44 -6.92 -7.71 3.75
CA CYS A 44 -7.14 -9.03 3.14
C CYS A 44 -8.63 -9.44 3.08
N ASP A 45 -9.51 -8.86 3.90
CA ASP A 45 -10.96 -9.09 3.77
C ASP A 45 -11.51 -8.48 2.46
N TYR A 46 -10.88 -7.41 1.97
CA TYR A 46 -11.33 -6.64 0.81
C TYR A 46 -10.55 -6.95 -0.49
N PHE A 47 -9.31 -7.43 -0.39
CA PHE A 47 -8.46 -7.62 -1.55
C PHE A 47 -7.91 -9.05 -1.62
N ASP A 48 -7.71 -9.54 -2.85
CA ASP A 48 -7.10 -10.84 -3.15
C ASP A 48 -5.57 -10.80 -3.05
N GLY A 49 -4.99 -9.61 -3.00
CA GLY A 49 -3.56 -9.43 -2.80
C GLY A 49 -3.12 -7.98 -2.81
N PHE A 50 -1.81 -7.81 -2.75
CA PHE A 50 -1.17 -6.50 -2.71
C PHE A 50 -0.13 -6.35 -3.83
N SER A 51 -0.07 -5.17 -4.41
CA SER A 51 1.03 -4.73 -5.29
C SER A 51 1.84 -3.67 -4.57
N ILE A 52 3.16 -3.82 -4.48
CA ILE A 52 3.99 -2.91 -3.69
C ILE A 52 4.30 -1.64 -4.48
N GLY A 53 3.75 -0.51 -4.04
CA GLY A 53 4.09 0.82 -4.55
C GLY A 53 5.28 1.42 -3.80
N SER A 54 6.49 0.88 -4.03
CA SER A 54 7.67 1.21 -3.20
C SER A 54 8.06 2.70 -3.23
N ASN A 55 7.78 3.39 -4.33
CA ASN A 55 8.10 4.81 -4.48
C ASN A 55 7.30 5.66 -3.49
N ASP A 56 5.98 5.56 -3.54
CA ASP A 56 5.08 6.35 -2.69
C ASP A 56 5.11 5.86 -1.24
N LEU A 57 5.30 4.56 -1.02
CA LEU A 57 5.61 4.03 0.30
C LEU A 57 6.85 4.67 0.91
N THR A 58 7.91 4.88 0.13
CA THR A 58 9.13 5.55 0.60
C THR A 58 8.84 6.99 0.99
N GLN A 59 8.12 7.72 0.15
CA GLN A 59 7.76 9.11 0.42
C GLN A 59 6.94 9.26 1.70
N LEU A 60 5.94 8.41 1.88
CA LEU A 60 5.02 8.48 3.01
C LEU A 60 5.64 7.98 4.32
N ILE A 61 6.49 6.95 4.28
CA ILE A 61 7.22 6.49 5.48
C ILE A 61 8.23 7.55 5.95
N TYR A 62 8.95 8.19 5.04
CA TYR A 62 9.95 9.21 5.41
C TYR A 62 9.37 10.62 5.54
N GLY A 63 8.10 10.83 5.18
CA GLY A 63 7.49 12.17 5.11
C GLY A 63 8.21 13.11 4.15
N ALA A 64 8.85 12.56 3.11
CA ALA A 64 9.74 13.29 2.22
C ALA A 64 9.22 13.28 0.78
N GLY A 65 8.43 14.31 0.43
CA GLY A 65 7.96 14.54 -0.94
C GLY A 65 9.13 14.80 -1.89
N ARG A 66 9.20 14.04 -2.99
CA ARG A 66 10.31 14.06 -3.96
C ARG A 66 10.45 15.40 -4.71
N ASP A 67 9.35 16.11 -4.82
CA ASP A 67 9.15 17.38 -5.51
C ASP A 67 9.43 18.59 -4.61
N ASN A 68 9.63 18.38 -3.31
CA ASN A 68 10.10 19.44 -2.42
C ASN A 68 11.63 19.60 -2.55
N GLN A 69 12.05 20.59 -3.31
CA GLN A 69 13.47 20.89 -3.55
C GLN A 69 14.30 21.02 -2.25
N LYS A 70 13.68 21.46 -1.13
CA LYS A 70 14.34 21.59 0.18
C LYS A 70 14.61 20.23 0.84
N LEU A 71 13.81 19.21 0.53
CA LEU A 71 13.95 17.86 1.08
C LEU A 71 14.91 16.99 0.28
N ILE A 72 15.19 17.32 -0.99
CA ILE A 72 16.12 16.54 -1.84
C ILE A 72 17.50 16.39 -1.19
N PRO A 73 18.16 17.45 -0.65
CA PRO A 73 19.45 17.30 0.02
C PRO A 73 19.38 16.40 1.26
N ILE A 74 18.29 16.51 2.04
CA ILE A 74 18.07 15.70 3.26
C ILE A 74 17.87 14.23 2.89
N ALA A 75 17.01 13.96 1.90
CA ALA A 75 16.76 12.61 1.41
C ALA A 75 18.03 11.93 0.88
N LYS A 76 18.91 12.69 0.20
CA LYS A 76 20.23 12.20 -0.22
C LYS A 76 21.17 11.98 0.96
N GLN A 77 21.22 12.91 1.91
CA GLN A 77 22.10 12.83 3.07
C GLN A 77 21.77 11.62 3.96
N PHE A 78 20.48 11.33 4.17
CA PHE A 78 20.01 10.27 5.05
C PHE A 78 19.56 9.00 4.31
N ASN A 79 19.81 8.90 3.00
CA ASN A 79 19.49 7.75 2.16
C ASN A 79 18.00 7.33 2.25
N TYR A 80 17.07 8.26 2.02
CA TYR A 80 15.63 7.96 1.90
C TYR A 80 15.35 7.33 0.53
N ILE A 81 15.68 6.04 0.41
CA ILE A 81 15.62 5.27 -0.84
C ILE A 81 14.71 4.04 -0.68
N THR A 82 14.22 3.51 -1.81
CA THR A 82 13.22 2.45 -1.87
C THR A 82 13.66 1.10 -1.30
N ASN A 83 14.97 0.88 -1.14
CA ASN A 83 15.54 -0.36 -0.61
C ASN A 83 16.13 -0.20 0.80
N SER A 84 15.85 0.90 1.49
CA SER A 84 16.30 1.13 2.86
C SER A 84 15.71 0.11 3.84
N GLU A 85 16.31 0.01 5.02
CA GLU A 85 15.85 -0.93 6.06
C GLU A 85 14.41 -0.67 6.51
N ALA A 86 13.98 0.59 6.57
CA ALA A 86 12.60 0.94 6.93
C ALA A 86 11.60 0.37 5.92
N ILE A 87 11.88 0.52 4.62
CA ILE A 87 11.01 0.03 3.55
C ILE A 87 11.04 -1.50 3.48
N ARG A 88 12.22 -2.11 3.64
CA ARG A 88 12.34 -3.58 3.72
C ARG A 88 11.54 -4.16 4.88
N ARG A 89 11.57 -3.52 6.05
CA ARG A 89 10.78 -3.95 7.21
C ARG A 89 9.29 -3.75 7.00
N ALA A 90 8.86 -2.64 6.40
CA ALA A 90 7.48 -2.41 6.05
C ALA A 90 6.96 -3.49 5.08
N ILE A 91 7.69 -3.76 4.01
CA ILE A 91 7.35 -4.82 3.04
C ILE A 91 7.38 -6.20 3.71
N SER A 92 8.39 -6.50 4.52
CA SER A 92 8.43 -7.77 5.25
C SER A 92 7.25 -7.93 6.20
N HIS A 93 6.80 -6.86 6.86
CA HIS A 93 5.62 -6.86 7.70
C HIS A 93 4.37 -7.14 6.86
N LEU A 94 4.16 -6.41 5.77
CA LEU A 94 3.05 -6.64 4.83
C LEU A 94 2.97 -8.11 4.41
N ILE A 95 4.07 -8.67 3.88
CA ILE A 95 4.12 -10.04 3.38
C ILE A 95 3.78 -11.03 4.49
N LYS A 96 4.37 -10.86 5.69
CA LYS A 96 4.13 -11.77 6.82
C LYS A 96 2.71 -11.67 7.34
N THR A 97 2.12 -10.47 7.35
CA THR A 97 0.77 -10.26 7.86
C THR A 97 -0.27 -10.78 6.86
N ALA A 98 -0.10 -10.51 5.57
CA ALA A 98 -1.00 -10.99 4.52
C ALA A 98 -1.01 -12.52 4.39
N HIS A 99 0.14 -13.19 4.49
CA HIS A 99 0.25 -14.66 4.39
C HIS A 99 -0.07 -15.42 5.69
N LYS A 100 -0.57 -14.77 6.74
CA LYS A 100 -1.09 -15.48 7.93
C LYS A 100 -2.48 -16.06 7.71
N ARG A 101 -3.14 -15.70 6.60
CA ARG A 101 -4.43 -16.23 6.18
C ARG A 101 -4.28 -17.20 5.03
#